data_AF-A0A956V345-F1
#
_entry.id   AF-A0A956V345-F1
#
_cell.length_a   1.000
_cell.length_b   1.000
_cell.length_c   1.000
_cell.angle_alpha   90.00
_cell.angle_beta   90.00
_cell.angle_gamma   90.00
#
_symmetry.space_group_name_H-M   'P 1'
#
loop_
_entity.id
_entity.type
_entity.pdbx_description
1 polymer ?
#
loop_
_entity_poly.entity_id
_entity_poly.type
_entity_poly.pdbx_seq_one_letter_code
_entity_poly.pdbx_strand_id
1 'polypeptide(L)' 'IMQNRCVSCHSEHPTDELFTTPPKGVLFNTPEQIAAQADLIYKNAVVSPYMPLGNKTGMLDEERELLGQWITQGANIE' A
#
# COMPACT_ATOMS: atom_id res chain seq x y z
N ILE A 1 5.83 2.32 -6.49
CA ILE A 1 5.36 1.22 -5.64
C ILE A 1 3.86 1.34 -5.35
N MET A 2 3.41 2.37 -4.61
CA MET A 2 1.99 2.48 -4.18
C MET A 2 0.96 2.35 -5.31
N GLN A 3 1.13 3.07 -6.44
CA GLN A 3 0.18 2.98 -7.56
C GLN A 3 0.05 1.56 -8.14
N ASN A 4 1.16 0.84 -8.24
CA ASN A 4 1.18 -0.47 -8.91
C ASN A 4 0.80 -1.61 -7.97
N ARG A 5 0.99 -1.43 -6.65
CA ARG A 5 0.84 -2.51 -5.67
C ARG A 5 -0.40 -2.37 -4.77
N CYS A 6 -0.90 -1.16 -4.57
CA CYS A 6 -1.91 -0.89 -3.54
C CYS A 6 -3.19 -0.24 -4.10
N VAL A 7 -3.06 0.68 -5.05
CA VAL A 7 -4.17 1.55 -5.48
C VAL A 7 -5.28 0.82 -6.24
N SER A 8 -5.00 -0.31 -6.89
CA SER A 8 -6.06 -1.09 -7.58
C SER A 8 -7.17 -1.55 -6.62
N CYS A 9 -6.84 -1.80 -5.34
CA CYS A 9 -7.80 -2.17 -4.30
C CYS A 9 -8.12 -1.01 -3.35
N HIS A 10 -7.17 -0.11 -3.10
CA HIS A 10 -7.26 0.95 -2.08
C HIS A 10 -7.40 2.34 -2.71
N SER A 11 -8.34 2.49 -3.65
CA SER A 11 -8.69 3.79 -4.23
C SER A 11 -10.18 4.09 -4.02
N GLU A 12 -10.56 5.34 -4.26
CA GLU A 12 -11.96 5.77 -4.27
C GLU A 12 -12.79 5.02 -5.34
N HIS A 13 -12.13 4.61 -6.42
CA HIS A 13 -12.72 3.81 -7.49
C HIS A 13 -11.83 2.59 -7.75
N PRO A 14 -11.92 1.54 -6.90
CA PRO A 14 -11.12 0.34 -7.08
C PRO A 14 -11.32 -0.28 -8.46
N THR A 15 -10.23 -0.79 -9.02
CA THR A 15 -10.23 -1.45 -10.34
C THR A 15 -9.98 -2.95 -10.21
N ASP A 16 -9.87 -3.47 -8.99
CA ASP A 16 -9.75 -4.89 -8.73
C ASP A 16 -11.09 -5.61 -8.98
N GLU A 17 -11.01 -6.83 -9.51
CA GLU A 17 -12.19 -7.65 -9.84
C GLU A 17 -13.02 -8.06 -8.61
N LEU A 18 -12.38 -8.20 -7.44
CA LEU A 18 -13.02 -8.69 -6.21
C LEU A 18 -13.36 -7.56 -5.25
N PHE A 19 -12.54 -6.51 -5.21
CA PHE A 19 -12.73 -5.38 -4.33
C PHE A 19 -13.30 -4.20 -5.09
N THR A 20 -14.63 -4.07 -5.08
CA THR A 20 -15.34 -2.93 -5.69
C THR A 20 -15.46 -1.71 -4.76
N THR A 21 -15.03 -1.86 -3.50
CA THR A 21 -14.91 -0.79 -2.50
C THR A 21 -13.58 -0.94 -1.75
N PRO A 22 -12.96 0.17 -1.31
CA PRO A 22 -11.67 0.12 -0.64
C PRO A 22 -11.77 -0.69 0.66
N PRO A 23 -10.98 -1.76 0.83
CA PRO A 23 -11.04 -2.59 2.02
C PRO A 23 -10.81 -1.77 3.29
N LYS A 24 -11.69 -1.95 4.28
CA LYS A 24 -11.65 -1.23 5.57
C LYS A 24 -11.72 0.31 5.45
N GLY A 25 -12.16 0.83 4.30
CA GLY A 25 -12.20 2.28 4.05
C GLY A 25 -10.82 2.93 3.92
N VAL A 26 -9.76 2.13 3.71
CA VAL A 26 -8.39 2.64 3.54
C VAL A 26 -8.19 3.05 2.09
N LEU A 27 -7.84 4.32 1.89
CA LEU A 27 -7.64 4.98 0.59
C LEU A 27 -6.18 5.42 0.43
N PHE A 28 -5.66 5.32 -0.80
CA PHE A 28 -4.31 5.71 -1.21
C PHE A 28 -4.33 6.55 -2.49
N ASN A 29 -5.36 7.39 -2.66
CA ASN A 29 -5.48 8.29 -3.82
C ASN A 29 -4.47 9.43 -3.76
N THR A 30 -4.07 9.88 -2.56
CA THR A 30 -3.14 11.00 -2.37
C THR A 30 -1.93 10.62 -1.53
N PRO A 31 -0.78 11.31 -1.67
CA PRO A 31 0.39 11.12 -0.82
C PRO A 31 0.07 11.27 0.68
N GLU A 32 -0.80 12.21 1.05
CA GLU A 32 -1.20 12.45 2.44
C GLU A 32 -1.95 11.25 3.02
N GLN A 33 -2.85 10.66 2.23
CA GLN A 33 -3.56 9.45 2.64
C GLN A 33 -2.60 8.26 2.80
N ILE A 34 -1.62 8.12 1.91
CA ILE A 34 -0.58 7.09 1.99
C ILE A 34 0.26 7.27 3.25
N ALA A 35 0.77 8.49 3.49
CA ALA A 35 1.58 8.81 4.66
C ALA A 35 0.81 8.61 5.97
N ALA A 36 -0.47 9.02 6.02
CA ALA A 36 -1.34 8.81 7.18
C ALA A 36 -1.57 7.33 7.54
N GLN A 37 -1.27 6.41 6.61
CA GLN A 37 -1.44 4.97 6.78
C GLN A 37 -0.08 4.22 6.81
N ALA A 38 1.04 4.94 6.95
CA ALA A 38 2.38 4.38 6.89
C ALA A 38 2.58 3.18 7.84
N ASP A 39 2.11 3.26 9.09
CA ASP A 39 2.21 2.16 10.05
C ASP A 39 1.49 0.89 9.60
N LEU A 40 0.29 1.05 9.02
CA LEU A 40 -0.48 -0.07 8.48
C LEU A 40 0.18 -0.65 7.23
N ILE A 41 0.68 0.21 6.34
CA ILE A 41 1.44 -0.23 5.16
C ILE A 41 2.67 -1.02 5.59
N TYR A 42 3.45 -0.52 6.55
CA TYR A 42 4.64 -1.18 7.06
C TYR A 42 4.33 -2.55 7.64
N LYS A 43 3.35 -2.63 8.55
CA LYS A 43 2.96 -3.90 9.18
C LYS A 43 2.51 -4.94 8.16
N ASN A 44 1.72 -4.53 7.18
CA ASN A 44 0.99 -5.45 6.31
C ASN A 44 1.75 -5.79 5.02
N ALA A 45 2.52 -4.84 4.48
CA ALA A 45 3.27 -5.01 3.24
C ALA A 45 4.79 -5.17 3.45
N VAL A 46 5.34 -4.86 4.63
CA VAL A 46 6.78 -5.02 4.87
C VAL A 46 7.06 -6.13 5.89
N VAL A 47 6.42 -6.07 7.07
CA VAL A 47 6.72 -7.01 8.18
C VAL A 47 6.07 -8.38 7.98
N SER A 48 4.78 -8.42 7.63
CA SER A 48 4.01 -9.67 7.48
C SER A 48 3.85 -10.16 6.04
N PRO A 49 4.53 -9.53 5.07
CA PRO A 49 4.20 -9.40 3.64
C PRO A 49 2.83 -9.89 3.09
N TYR A 50 1.74 -9.83 3.87
CA TYR A 50 0.45 -10.38 3.41
C TYR A 50 -0.23 -9.48 2.38
N MET A 51 0.09 -8.18 2.39
CA MET A 51 -0.30 -7.23 1.36
C MET A 51 0.81 -7.06 0.31
N PRO A 52 0.46 -6.90 -0.97
CA PRO A 52 -0.88 -7.00 -1.55
C PRO A 52 -1.46 -8.40 -1.35
N LEU A 53 -2.79 -8.55 -1.19
CA LEU A 53 -3.40 -9.81 -0.73
C LEU A 53 -2.90 -11.01 -1.53
N GLY A 54 -2.23 -11.95 -0.87
CA GLY A 54 -1.65 -13.14 -1.53
C GLY A 54 -0.60 -12.81 -2.62
N ASN A 55 0.05 -11.65 -2.49
CA ASN A 55 0.93 -11.04 -3.48
C ASN A 55 0.31 -10.85 -4.88
N LYS A 56 -1.02 -10.58 -4.98
CA LYS A 56 -1.78 -10.51 -6.24
C LYS A 56 -1.16 -9.59 -7.30
N THR A 57 -0.50 -8.50 -6.90
CA THR A 57 0.14 -7.56 -7.84
C THR A 57 1.60 -7.88 -8.13
N GLY A 58 2.15 -8.98 -7.61
CA GLY A 58 3.57 -9.35 -7.78
C GLY A 58 4.54 -8.33 -7.20
N MET A 59 4.29 -7.85 -5.98
CA MET A 59 5.23 -6.98 -5.28
C MET A 59 6.51 -7.75 -4.95
N LEU A 60 7.65 -7.16 -5.33
CA LEU A 60 8.99 -7.74 -5.14
C LEU A 60 9.55 -7.41 -3.76
N ASP A 61 10.51 -8.20 -3.29
CA ASP A 61 11.14 -7.99 -1.99
C ASP A 61 11.93 -6.67 -1.95
N GLU A 62 12.56 -6.27 -3.06
CA GLU A 62 13.26 -4.99 -3.19
C GLU A 62 12.29 -3.81 -3.09
N GLU A 63 11.05 -3.95 -3.58
CA GLU A 63 10.03 -2.93 -3.41
C GLU A 63 9.55 -2.84 -1.96
N ARG A 64 9.51 -3.97 -1.23
CA ARG A 64 9.17 -3.99 0.20
C ARG A 64 10.25 -3.32 1.02
N GLU A 65 11.52 -3.59 0.70
CA GLU A 65 12.66 -2.94 1.33
C GLU A 65 12.61 -1.43 1.12
N LEU A 66 12.46 -0.97 -0.12
CA LEU A 66 12.37 0.46 -0.44
C LEU A 66 11.18 1.12 0.26
N LEU A 67 10.02 0.45 0.29
CA LEU A 67 8.84 0.93 1.00
C LEU A 67 9.09 1.03 2.52
N GLY A 68 9.74 0.03 3.10
CA GLY A 68 10.10 0.02 4.52
C GLY A 68 11.11 1.11 4.88
N GLN A 69 12.10 1.36 4.03
CA GLN A 69 13.05 2.45 4.21
C GLN A 69 12.35 3.81 4.20
N TRP A 70 11.48 4.05 3.21
CA TRP A 70 10.71 5.30 3.15
C TRP A 70 9.85 5.51 4.41
N ILE A 71 9.18 4.47 4.90
CA ILE A 71 8.35 4.57 6.11
C ILE A 71 9.20 4.84 7.36
N THR A 72 10.31 4.12 7.54
CA THR A 72 11.19 4.28 8.72
C THR A 72 11.93 5.63 8.74
N GLN A 73 12.05 6.30 7.59
CA GLN A 73 12.57 7.66 7.48
C GLN A 73 11.50 8.75 7.75
N GLY A 74 10.28 8.37 8.12
CA GLY A 74 9.21 9.28 8.51
C GLY A 74 8.10 9.43 7.48
N ALA A 75 8.07 8.63 6.41
CA ALA A 75 7.04 8.67 5.38
C ALA A 75 6.84 10.09 4.78
N ASN A 76 7.93 10.83 4.61
CA ASN A 76 7.90 12.21 4.14
C ASN A 76 7.41 12.28 2.69
N ILE A 77 6.59 13.29 2.38
CA ILE A 77 5.95 13.53 1.08
C ILE A 77 6.38 14.85 0.42
N GLU A 78 7.42 15.49 0.97
CA GLU A 78 8.02 16.75 0.51
C GLU A 78 9.20 16.55 -0.44
#